data_AF-A0A1W1WX99-F1
#
_entry.id   AF-A0A1W1WX99-F1
#
_cell.length_a   1.000
_cell.length_b   1.000
_cell.length_c   1.000
_cell.angle_alpha   90.00
_cell.angle_beta   90.00
_cell.angle_gamma   90.00
#
_symmetry.space_group_name_H-M   'P 1'
#
loop_
_entity.id
_entity.type
_entity.pdbx_description
1 polymer ?
#
loop_
_entity_poly.entity_id
_entity_poly.type
_entity_poly.pdbx_seq_one_letter_code
_entity_poly.pdbx_strand_id
1 'polypeptide(L)'
;MFEQREVEAKIRELYPDIDKFGIFLTVKKERLLGADNYDVVLEKDARTATFKLGIDDVKQCMAGNRCSLINAELERFVRRFIDESYTIAEAG
;
A
#
# COMPACT_ATOMS: atom_id res chain seq x y z
N MET A 1 -10.99 -7.64 15.26
CA MET A 1 -10.16 -7.73 14.04
C MET A 1 -10.67 -6.71 13.07
N PHE A 2 -9.79 -5.97 12.40
CA PHE A 2 -10.17 -4.93 11.46
C PHE A 2 -10.72 -5.52 10.16
N GLU A 3 -11.71 -4.86 9.55
CA GLU A 3 -12.20 -5.23 8.23
C GLU A 3 -11.27 -4.70 7.13
N GLN A 4 -11.20 -5.41 5.99
CA GLN A 4 -10.31 -5.01 4.89
C GLN A 4 -10.59 -3.58 4.40
N ARG A 5 -11.85 -3.15 4.39
CA ARG A 5 -12.25 -1.79 3.98
C ARG A 5 -11.79 -0.72 4.97
N GLU A 6 -11.82 -1.01 6.27
CA GLU A 6 -11.33 -0.09 7.31
C GLU A 6 -9.82 0.09 7.19
N VAL A 7 -9.09 -1.01 6.97
CA VAL A 7 -7.64 -0.98 6.78
C VAL A 7 -7.28 -0.20 5.51
N GLU A 8 -7.98 -0.45 4.39
CA GLU A 8 -7.78 0.28 3.14
C GLU A 8 -8.01 1.78 3.31
N ALA A 9 -9.14 2.18 3.92
CA ALA A 9 -9.46 3.58 4.17
C ALA A 9 -8.39 4.26 5.04
N LYS A 10 -7.93 3.57 6.09
CA LYS A 10 -6.90 4.10 6.98
C LYS A 10 -5.56 4.27 6.27
N ILE A 11 -5.18 3.33 5.42
CA ILE A 11 -3.96 3.43 4.62
C ILE A 11 -4.05 4.64 3.67
N ARG A 12 -5.18 4.83 2.97
CA ARG A 12 -5.37 6.00 2.11
C ARG A 12 -5.29 7.32 2.88
N GLU A 13 -5.84 7.36 4.08
CA GLU A 13 -5.75 8.53 4.97
C GLU A 13 -4.30 8.82 5.39
N LEU A 14 -3.53 7.79 5.76
CA LEU A 14 -2.15 7.94 6.22
C LEU A 14 -1.16 8.25 5.09
N TYR A 15 -1.46 7.79 3.87
CA TYR A 15 -0.60 7.89 2.70
C TYR A 15 -1.33 8.62 1.56
N PRO A 16 -1.50 9.96 1.65
CA PRO A 16 -2.15 10.75 0.61
C PRO A 16 -1.40 10.70 -0.73
N ASP A 17 -0.13 10.30 -0.73
CA ASP A 17 0.67 10.05 -1.93
C ASP A 17 0.02 9.01 -2.86
N ILE A 18 -0.69 8.02 -2.31
CA ILE A 18 -1.42 7.01 -3.09
C ILE A 18 -2.40 7.71 -4.04
N ASP A 19 -3.21 8.64 -3.52
CA ASP A 19 -4.18 9.40 -4.31
C ASP A 19 -3.48 10.42 -5.22
N LYS A 20 -2.48 11.14 -4.67
CA LYS A 20 -1.70 12.15 -5.40
C LYS A 20 -1.03 11.60 -6.65
N PHE A 21 -0.52 10.38 -6.60
CA PHE A 21 0.14 9.71 -7.71
C PHE A 21 -0.80 8.83 -8.55
N GLY A 22 -2.09 8.75 -8.18
CA GLY A 22 -3.08 7.91 -8.86
C GLY A 22 -2.76 6.41 -8.75
N ILE A 23 -2.25 5.98 -7.60
CA ILE A 23 -1.98 4.56 -7.30
C ILE A 23 -3.29 3.95 -6.78
N PHE A 24 -3.72 2.86 -7.40
CA PHE A 24 -4.81 2.04 -6.93
C PHE A 24 -4.33 1.16 -5.79
N LEU A 25 -4.86 1.41 -4.58
CA LEU A 25 -4.67 0.57 -3.41
C LEU A 25 -5.85 -0.40 -3.27
N THR A 26 -5.55 -1.69 -3.20
CA THR A 26 -6.50 -2.75 -2.84
C THR A 26 -6.00 -3.51 -1.63
N VAL A 27 -6.85 -3.68 -0.61
CA VAL A 27 -6.55 -4.55 0.54
C VAL A 27 -7.47 -5.76 0.56
N LYS A 28 -6.88 -6.95 0.62
CA LYS A 28 -7.58 -8.23 0.72
C LYS A 28 -7.20 -8.95 2.00
N LYS A 29 -8.18 -9.27 2.81
CA LYS A 29 -7.97 -10.06 4.03
C LYS A 29 -7.83 -11.54 3.67
N GLU A 30 -6.67 -12.13 3.93
CA GLU A 30 -6.45 -13.57 3.85
C GLU A 30 -6.64 -14.20 5.23
N ARG A 31 -7.56 -15.17 5.30
CA ARG A 31 -7.66 -16.06 6.46
C ARG A 31 -6.86 -17.32 6.17
N LEU A 32 -5.57 -17.27 6.48
CA LEU A 32 -4.72 -18.46 6.51
C LEU A 32 -4.76 -19.03 7.93
N LEU A 33 -4.80 -20.37 8.03
CA LEU A 33 -4.89 -21.16 9.25
C LEU A 33 -3.97 -20.62 10.37
N GLY A 34 -4.51 -19.79 11.26
CA GLY A 34 -3.82 -19.27 12.45
C GLY A 34 -3.21 -17.86 12.36
N ALA A 35 -3.28 -17.16 11.22
CA ALA A 35 -2.75 -15.79 11.07
C ALA A 35 -3.64 -14.86 10.21
N ASP A 36 -4.09 -13.77 10.84
CA ASP A 36 -4.57 -12.51 10.28
C ASP A 36 -3.59 -11.82 9.32
N ASN A 37 -3.59 -12.16 8.02
CA ASN A 37 -2.80 -11.44 7.03
C ASN A 37 -3.68 -10.62 6.08
N TYR A 38 -3.15 -9.48 5.66
CA TYR A 38 -3.79 -8.60 4.69
C TYR A 38 -2.86 -8.46 3.50
N ASP A 39 -3.27 -8.99 2.36
CA ASP A 39 -2.58 -8.75 1.09
C ASP A 39 -2.94 -7.36 0.61
N VAL A 40 -1.91 -6.53 0.48
CA VAL A 40 -2.02 -5.18 -0.05
C VAL A 40 -1.43 -5.16 -1.44
N VAL A 41 -2.21 -4.64 -2.38
CA VAL A 41 -1.82 -4.49 -3.77
C VAL A 41 -1.82 -3.01 -4.10
N LEU A 42 -0.67 -2.54 -4.59
CA LEU A 42 -0.49 -1.22 -5.21
C LEU A 42 -0.43 -1.40 -6.71
N GLU A 43 -1.31 -0.73 -7.44
CA GLU A 43 -1.35 -0.78 -8.89
C GLU A 43 -1.28 0.64 -9.46
N LYS A 44 -0.46 0.83 -10.49
CA LYS A 44 -0.43 2.07 -11.26
C LYS A 44 -0.14 1.73 -12.71
N ASP A 45 -1.05 2.14 -13.59
CA ASP A 45 -1.00 1.85 -15.03
C ASP A 45 -0.94 0.33 -15.29
N ALA A 46 0.25 -0.22 -15.60
CA ALA A 46 0.49 -1.65 -15.80
C ALA A 46 1.49 -2.24 -14.81
N ARG A 47 1.80 -1.51 -13.73
CA ARG A 47 2.76 -1.89 -12.70
C ARG A 47 2.01 -2.26 -11.42
N THR A 48 2.33 -3.41 -10.87
CA THR A 48 1.69 -3.91 -9.66
C THR A 48 2.76 -4.32 -8.66
N ALA A 49 2.57 -3.96 -7.39
CA ALA A 49 3.34 -4.48 -6.27
C ALA A 49 2.40 -5.03 -5.23
N THR A 50 2.72 -6.22 -4.73
CA THR A 50 1.92 -6.90 -3.71
C THR A 50 2.80 -7.22 -2.53
N PHE A 51 2.32 -6.91 -1.33
CA PHE A 51 2.99 -7.24 -0.08
C PHE A 51 1.96 -7.64 0.98
N LYS A 52 2.40 -8.43 1.95
CA LYS A 52 1.55 -8.92 3.05
C LYS A 52 1.78 -8.08 4.29
N LEU A 53 0.70 -7.60 4.90
CA LEU A 53 0.70 -7.00 6.23
C LEU A 53 0.25 -8.02 7.27
N GLY A 54 1.04 -8.15 8.32
CA GLY A 54 0.64 -8.90 9.50
C GLY A 54 -0.35 -8.10 10.36
N ILE A 55 -0.98 -8.78 11.31
CA ILE A 55 -1.92 -8.15 12.23
C ILE A 55 -1.28 -7.04 13.10
N ASP A 56 0.00 -7.17 13.45
CA ASP A 56 0.71 -6.15 14.23
C ASP A 56 0.97 -4.88 13.41
N ASP A 57 1.33 -5.01 12.14
CA ASP A 57 1.44 -3.87 11.22
C ASP A 57 0.08 -3.16 11.12
N VAL A 58 -1.00 -3.92 10.88
CA VAL A 58 -2.35 -3.34 10.77
C VAL A 58 -2.75 -2.62 12.06
N LYS A 59 -2.46 -3.19 13.24
CA LYS A 59 -2.72 -2.50 14.52
C LYS A 59 -1.97 -1.17 14.60
N GLN A 60 -0.73 -1.09 14.14
CA GLN A 60 0.01 0.17 14.11
C GLN A 60 -0.62 1.20 13.17
N CYS A 61 -1.03 0.80 11.95
CA CYS A 61 -1.78 1.67 11.03
C CYS A 61 -3.05 2.21 11.68
N MET A 62 -3.82 1.32 12.30
CA MET A 62 -5.10 1.65 12.92
C MET A 62 -4.93 2.57 14.14
N ALA A 63 -3.81 2.46 14.86
CA ALA A 63 -3.43 3.38 15.92
C ALA A 63 -3.00 4.78 15.42
N GLY A 64 -2.95 5.00 14.11
CA GLY A 64 -2.53 6.27 13.50
C GLY A 64 -1.00 6.41 13.37
N ASN A 65 -0.25 5.37 13.71
CA ASN A 65 1.18 5.34 13.41
C ASN A 65 1.37 5.00 11.94
N ARG A 66 2.35 5.64 11.29
CA ARG A 66 2.75 5.24 9.95
C ARG A 66 3.23 3.79 10.00
N CYS A 67 2.51 2.90 9.33
CA CYS A 67 2.96 1.53 9.12
C CYS A 67 4.31 1.53 8.39
N SER A 68 5.40 1.33 9.13
CA SER A 68 6.76 1.35 8.59
C SER A 68 6.92 0.47 7.36
N LEU A 69 6.24 -0.69 7.33
CA LEU A 69 6.26 -1.60 6.19
C LEU A 69 5.58 -1.00 4.95
N ILE A 70 4.36 -0.45 5.09
CA ILE A 70 3.63 0.19 3.98
C ILE A 70 4.41 1.38 3.45
N ASN A 71 4.97 2.21 4.35
CA ASN A 71 5.74 3.37 3.94
C ASN A 71 6.95 2.95 3.09
N ALA A 72 7.72 1.96 3.56
CA ALA A 72 8.88 1.46 2.82
C ALA A 72 8.50 0.85 1.46
N GLU A 73 7.42 0.08 1.39
CA GLU A 73 6.96 -0.55 0.14
C GLU A 73 6.37 0.48 -0.83
N LEU A 74 5.65 1.49 -0.33
CA LEU A 74 5.15 2.61 -1.13
C LEU A 74 6.30 3.44 -1.68
N GLU A 75 7.28 3.82 -0.86
CA GLU A 75 8.46 4.55 -1.30
C GLU A 75 9.24 3.77 -2.37
N ARG A 76 9.39 2.46 -2.19
CA ARG A 76 10.00 1.57 -3.19
C ARG A 76 9.18 1.53 -4.47
N PHE A 77 7.85 1.45 -4.38
CA PHE A 77 6.95 1.43 -5.53
C PHE A 77 7.02 2.75 -6.31
N VAL A 78 6.92 3.88 -5.61
CA VAL A 78 7.02 5.23 -6.19
C VAL A 78 8.39 5.40 -6.87
N ARG A 79 9.48 5.09 -6.17
CA ARG A 79 10.83 5.23 -6.73
C ARG A 79 11.06 4.32 -7.94
N ARG A 80 10.56 3.08 -7.89
CA ARG A 80 10.78 2.10 -8.97
C ARG A 80 9.92 2.34 -10.20
N PHE A 81 8.70 2.85 -10.02
CA PHE A 81 7.72 2.87 -11.11
C PHE A 81 7.23 4.26 -11.47
N ILE A 82 7.27 5.22 -10.55
CA ILE A 82 6.74 6.57 -10.75
C ILE A 82 7.87 7.54 -11.07
N ASP A 83 8.93 7.56 -10.27
CA ASP A 83 10.13 8.39 -10.51
C ASP A 83 10.82 7.99 -11.83
N GLU A 84 10.96 6.67 -12.06
CA GLU A 84 11.53 6.13 -13.29
C GLU A 84 10.66 6.42 -14.52
N SER A 85 9.32 6.36 -14.40
CA SER A 85 8.40 6.70 -15.51
C SER A 85 8.32 8.20 -15.78
N TYR A 86 8.39 9.06 -14.75
CA TYR A 86 8.41 10.52 -14.94
C TYR A 86 9.68 10.98 -15.64
N THR A 87 10.82 10.32 -15.35
CA THR A 87 12.09 10.60 -16.04
C THR A 87 12.04 10.27 -17.53
N ILE A 88 11.24 9.28 -17.95
CA ILE A 88 11.09 8.92 -19.37
C ILE A 88 10.05 9.81 -20.09
N ALA A 89 9.00 10.25 -19.38
CA ALA A 89 7.93 11.07 -19.97
C ALA A 89 8.36 12.51 -20.33
N GLU A 90 9.44 13.05 -19.74
CA GLU A 90 9.98 14.37 -20.10
C GLU A 90 11.02 14.34 -21.24
N ALA A 91 11.29 13.18 -21.85
CA ALA A 91 12.32 13.02 -22.88
C ALA A 91 11.79 12.60 -24.28
N GLY A 92 10.49 12.76 -24.56
CA GLY A 92 9.87 12.36 -25.83
C GLY A 92 9.02 13.45 -26.47
#